data_AF-A0A7W0SDQ6-F1
#
_entry.id   AF-A0A7W0SDQ6-F1
#
_cell.length_a   1.000
_cell.length_b   1.000
_cell.length_c   1.000
_cell.angle_alpha   90.00
_cell.angle_beta   90.00
_cell.angle_gamma   90.00
#
_symmetry.space_group_name_H-M   'P 1'
#
loop_
_entity.id
_entity.type
_entity.pdbx_description
1 polymer ?
#
loop_
_entity_poly.entity_id
_entity_poly.type
_entity_poly.pdbx_seq_one_letter_code
_entity_poly.pdbx_strand_id
1 'polypeptide(L)'
;MELFQKLGTEIEGVWREQNYNEDIFPALAADALRRADLPAKISAWDVVAWTLQQPELPPQKDPSANFGDPPITLYVAPRFFIDVYFWLDGTTQVHQHSFCGAFQVLLGSSLHSGYNFERAESINSFTETGEMSLKVCELLKVGDVKEIRAGRQYIHSLFHLDQPSATIVIRTEKSPMHLPQFSYHKPSLALDPFFEHQTTTKKLQAIRALYHVNRPDADRQVSELLENADFQTSFAMLSTVHGFLSQGEMGRLFNLEGPPARFKGFLDIVARRHGSKAADLPAVFAHRDRENEIVRRRGYVTDPEHRFFLAMLLNVDDRDTILRLTGERFPGTDPTSKILDWIYDLAQTRVVGVNSPNALGIDDFGDIDLSIVENLLRGRSDQETREAIISEYGAEKSAAADLEGRLTKVHNSPIFKPLFRGQST
;
A
#
# COMPACT_ATOMS: atom_id res chain seq x y z
N MET A 1 -7.51 25.50 -18.73
CA MET A 1 -6.31 24.78 -19.20
C MET A 1 -5.13 25.66 -19.59
N GLU A 2 -5.33 26.90 -20.04
CA GLU A 2 -4.24 27.86 -20.29
C GLU A 2 -3.26 28.02 -19.11
N LEU A 3 -3.74 27.86 -17.87
CA LEU A 3 -2.90 27.85 -16.67
C LEU A 3 -1.79 26.77 -16.73
N PHE A 4 -2.12 25.54 -17.17
CA PHE A 4 -1.16 24.46 -17.32
C PHE A 4 -0.19 24.71 -18.48
N GLN A 5 -0.68 25.31 -19.58
CA GLN A 5 0.16 25.71 -20.71
C GLN A 5 1.18 26.77 -20.27
N LYS A 6 0.73 27.81 -19.56
CA LYS A 6 1.61 28.86 -19.02
C LYS A 6 2.66 28.28 -18.06
N LEU A 7 2.23 27.41 -17.14
CA LEU A 7 3.11 26.74 -16.19
C LEU A 7 4.17 25.90 -16.91
N GLY A 8 3.75 25.09 -17.90
CA GLY A 8 4.64 24.27 -18.70
C GLY A 8 5.65 25.10 -19.50
N THR A 9 5.20 26.16 -20.17
CA THR A 9 6.09 27.06 -20.92
C THR A 9 7.10 27.76 -20.02
N GLU A 10 6.70 28.16 -18.82
CA GLU A 10 7.61 28.76 -17.83
C GLU A 10 8.71 27.78 -17.41
N ILE A 11 8.32 26.57 -16.99
CA ILE A 11 9.27 25.53 -16.55
C ILE A 11 10.24 25.16 -17.69
N GLU A 12 9.73 24.97 -18.91
CA GLU A 12 10.55 24.65 -20.07
C GLU A 12 11.58 25.75 -20.37
N GLY A 13 11.17 27.03 -20.29
CA GLY A 13 12.06 28.16 -20.48
C GLY A 13 13.23 28.15 -19.50
N VAL A 14 12.93 28.04 -18.21
CA VAL A 14 13.95 28.04 -17.14
C VAL A 14 14.82 26.78 -17.20
N TRP A 15 14.23 25.61 -17.40
CA TRP A 15 15.00 24.36 -17.41
C TRP A 15 15.96 24.27 -18.60
N ARG A 16 15.56 24.81 -19.76
CA ARG A 16 16.42 24.91 -20.94
C ARG A 16 17.63 25.81 -20.70
N GLU A 17 17.49 26.94 -20.01
CA GLU A 17 18.62 27.80 -19.62
C GLU A 17 19.62 27.08 -18.71
N GLN A 18 19.14 26.06 -17.98
CA GLN A 18 19.95 25.19 -17.14
C GLN A 18 20.43 23.92 -17.86
N ASN A 19 20.38 23.91 -19.20
CA ASN A 19 20.77 22.80 -20.07
C ASN A 19 20.04 21.48 -19.75
N TYR A 20 18.79 21.56 -19.28
CA TYR A 20 17.99 20.41 -18.90
C TYR A 20 18.64 19.53 -17.82
N ASN A 21 19.34 20.15 -16.86
CA ASN A 21 19.93 19.41 -15.75
C ASN A 21 18.84 18.75 -14.87
N GLU A 22 18.81 17.43 -14.79
CA GLU A 22 17.81 16.66 -14.05
C GLU A 22 17.92 16.86 -12.52
N ASP A 23 19.10 17.21 -11.99
CA ASP A 23 19.31 17.37 -10.55
C ASP A 23 18.53 18.56 -9.97
N ILE A 24 18.30 19.59 -10.78
CA ILE A 24 17.56 20.79 -10.36
C ILE A 24 16.07 20.73 -10.69
N PHE A 25 15.66 19.82 -11.60
CA PHE A 25 14.30 19.79 -12.13
C PHE A 25 13.23 19.58 -11.03
N PRO A 26 13.43 18.71 -10.02
CA PRO A 26 12.45 18.55 -8.95
C PRO A 26 12.13 19.83 -8.19
N ALA A 27 13.18 20.58 -7.80
CA ALA A 27 13.02 21.84 -7.09
C ALA A 27 12.36 22.89 -7.98
N LEU A 28 12.79 22.99 -9.25
CA LEU A 28 12.19 23.90 -10.24
C LEU A 28 10.68 23.63 -10.42
N ALA A 29 10.30 22.36 -10.60
CA ALA A 29 8.90 21.97 -10.77
C ALA A 29 8.08 22.23 -9.50
N ALA A 30 8.62 21.92 -8.32
CA ALA A 30 7.95 22.17 -7.04
C ALA A 30 7.72 23.67 -6.80
N ASP A 31 8.72 24.51 -7.04
CA ASP A 31 8.60 25.96 -6.88
C ASP A 31 7.64 26.58 -7.90
N ALA A 32 7.61 26.05 -9.13
CA ALA A 32 6.64 26.46 -10.12
C ALA A 32 5.20 26.09 -9.70
N LEU A 33 4.97 24.89 -9.17
CA LEU A 33 3.66 24.48 -8.63
C LEU A 33 3.22 25.38 -7.47
N ARG A 34 4.10 25.65 -6.50
CA ARG A 34 3.80 26.53 -5.35
C ARG A 34 3.42 27.94 -5.80
N ARG A 35 4.16 28.53 -6.74
CA ARG A 35 3.89 29.88 -7.27
C ARG A 35 2.61 29.92 -8.12
N ALA A 36 2.35 28.86 -8.88
CA ALA A 36 1.17 28.78 -9.72
C ALA A 36 -0.11 28.66 -8.88
N ASP A 37 -0.05 28.02 -7.71
CA ASP A 37 -1.17 27.83 -6.78
C ASP A 37 -2.44 27.41 -7.52
N LEU A 38 -2.30 26.36 -8.33
CA LEU A 38 -3.38 25.87 -9.17
C LEU A 38 -4.61 25.43 -8.35
N PRO A 39 -4.48 24.80 -7.18
CA PRO A 39 -5.66 24.40 -6.39
C PRO A 39 -6.56 25.56 -5.97
N ALA A 40 -6.05 26.79 -5.87
CA ALA A 40 -6.86 27.98 -5.60
C ALA A 40 -7.59 28.54 -6.84
N LYS A 41 -7.25 28.05 -8.05
CA LYS A 41 -7.66 28.65 -9.33
C LYS A 41 -8.44 27.69 -10.23
N ILE A 42 -8.30 26.39 -10.03
CA ILE A 42 -8.96 25.37 -10.83
C ILE A 42 -9.35 24.18 -9.98
N SER A 43 -10.54 23.62 -10.23
CA SER A 43 -10.96 22.36 -9.62
C SER A 43 -10.50 21.15 -10.44
N ALA A 44 -10.38 19.99 -9.80
CA ALA A 44 -10.16 18.73 -10.52
C ALA A 44 -11.30 18.43 -11.52
N TRP A 45 -12.53 18.88 -11.24
CA TRP A 45 -13.67 18.68 -12.12
C TRP A 45 -13.62 19.54 -13.39
N ASP A 46 -12.99 20.71 -13.34
CA ASP A 46 -12.75 21.52 -14.53
C ASP A 46 -11.81 20.80 -15.51
N VAL A 47 -10.88 20.00 -14.99
CA VAL A 47 -10.00 19.15 -15.81
C VAL A 47 -10.83 18.09 -16.55
N VAL A 48 -11.70 17.38 -15.83
CA VAL A 48 -12.59 16.36 -16.42
C VAL A 48 -13.53 16.97 -17.46
N ALA A 49 -14.18 18.08 -17.11
CA ALA A 49 -15.11 18.79 -17.99
C ALA A 49 -14.40 19.25 -19.27
N TRP A 50 -13.19 19.81 -19.15
CA TRP A 50 -12.38 20.20 -20.30
C TRP A 50 -12.05 18.99 -21.18
N THR A 51 -11.60 17.88 -20.59
CA THR A 51 -11.24 16.65 -21.32
C THR A 51 -12.40 16.14 -22.16
N LEU A 52 -13.62 16.14 -21.61
CA LEU A 52 -14.83 15.69 -22.32
C LEU A 52 -15.26 16.65 -23.43
N GLN A 53 -14.90 17.92 -23.34
CA GLN A 53 -15.26 18.95 -24.33
C GLN A 53 -14.27 19.06 -25.49
N GLN A 54 -13.03 18.56 -25.32
CA GLN A 54 -12.04 18.66 -26.38
C GLN A 54 -12.25 17.59 -27.45
N PRO A 55 -12.27 17.98 -28.74
CA PRO A 55 -12.29 16.99 -29.83
C PRO A 55 -10.95 16.23 -29.93
N GLU A 56 -9.85 16.89 -29.58
CA GLU A 56 -8.51 16.32 -29.55
C GLU A 56 -7.76 16.75 -28.29
N LEU A 57 -7.13 15.79 -27.62
CA LEU A 57 -6.29 16.03 -26.46
C LEU A 57 -4.81 16.13 -26.87
N PRO A 58 -3.96 16.76 -26.05
CA PRO A 58 -2.51 16.61 -26.18
C PRO A 58 -2.12 15.12 -26.20
N PRO A 59 -0.93 14.76 -26.73
CA PRO A 59 -0.45 13.38 -26.69
C PRO A 59 -0.46 12.82 -25.26
N GLN A 60 -1.33 11.84 -25.01
CA GLN A 60 -1.50 11.25 -23.68
C GLN A 60 -0.35 10.29 -23.39
N LYS A 61 0.25 10.40 -22.19
CA LYS A 61 1.44 9.62 -21.80
C LYS A 61 1.13 8.26 -21.19
N ASP A 62 -0.08 8.06 -20.68
CA ASP A 62 -0.58 6.76 -20.19
C ASP A 62 -2.01 6.49 -20.71
N PRO A 63 -2.18 6.25 -22.02
CA PRO A 63 -3.51 6.06 -22.62
C PRO A 63 -4.24 4.80 -22.12
N SER A 64 -3.51 3.83 -21.56
CA SER A 64 -4.09 2.62 -20.99
C SER A 64 -4.46 2.76 -19.52
N ALA A 65 -4.24 3.93 -18.91
CA ALA A 65 -4.51 4.21 -17.50
C ALA A 65 -3.91 3.16 -16.56
N ASN A 66 -2.62 2.84 -16.75
CA ASN A 66 -1.91 1.93 -15.86
C ASN A 66 -1.59 2.59 -14.50
N PHE A 67 -1.63 3.92 -14.41
CA PHE A 67 -1.38 4.67 -13.19
C PHE A 67 -2.35 5.86 -13.03
N GLY A 68 -3.37 5.68 -12.18
CA GLY A 68 -4.45 6.66 -11.94
C GLY A 68 -5.76 6.29 -12.64
N ASP A 69 -6.86 6.91 -12.20
CA ASP A 69 -8.25 6.52 -12.51
C ASP A 69 -9.13 7.72 -12.99
N PRO A 70 -8.88 8.35 -14.16
CA PRO A 70 -7.78 8.14 -15.10
C PRO A 70 -6.63 9.14 -14.89
N PRO A 71 -5.44 8.91 -15.48
CA PRO A 71 -4.47 9.97 -15.72
C PRO A 71 -4.89 10.84 -16.92
N ILE A 72 -4.70 12.15 -16.82
CA ILE A 72 -4.99 13.10 -17.90
C ILE A 72 -3.77 13.98 -18.16
N THR A 73 -3.17 13.87 -19.36
CA THR A 73 -2.06 14.74 -19.78
C THR A 73 -2.58 16.07 -20.32
N LEU A 74 -2.15 17.16 -19.70
CA LEU A 74 -2.59 18.53 -19.99
C LEU A 74 -1.55 19.38 -20.73
N TYR A 75 -0.28 19.00 -20.63
CA TYR A 75 0.83 19.69 -21.27
C TYR A 75 1.96 18.72 -21.60
N VAL A 76 2.58 18.89 -22.77
CA VAL A 76 3.75 18.11 -23.21
C VAL A 76 4.82 19.07 -23.71
N ALA A 77 5.97 19.06 -23.05
CA ALA A 77 7.22 19.67 -23.51
C ALA A 77 8.14 18.60 -24.12
N PRO A 78 9.27 18.98 -24.74
CA PRO A 78 10.21 18.02 -25.32
C PRO A 78 10.78 17.00 -24.33
N ARG A 79 10.89 17.32 -23.03
CA ARG A 79 11.57 16.48 -22.02
C ARG A 79 10.77 16.24 -20.73
N PHE A 80 9.59 16.82 -20.60
CA PHE A 80 8.71 16.63 -19.46
C PHE A 80 7.24 16.86 -19.86
N PHE A 81 6.32 16.50 -19.00
CA PHE A 81 4.89 16.73 -19.19
C PHE A 81 4.21 17.03 -17.86
N ILE A 82 2.96 17.51 -17.96
CA ILE A 82 2.10 17.75 -16.81
C ILE A 82 0.85 16.89 -16.94
N ASP A 83 0.65 16.04 -15.94
CA ASP A 83 -0.55 15.21 -15.79
C ASP A 83 -1.37 15.66 -14.58
N VAL A 84 -2.66 15.31 -14.59
CA VAL A 84 -3.47 15.20 -13.38
C VAL A 84 -3.86 13.73 -13.21
N TYR A 85 -3.49 13.15 -12.06
CA TYR A 85 -3.86 11.79 -11.68
C TYR A 85 -5.04 11.83 -10.73
N PHE A 86 -6.14 11.19 -11.15
CA PHE A 86 -7.30 10.93 -10.31
C PHE A 86 -7.13 9.59 -9.59
N TRP A 87 -7.68 9.48 -8.39
CA TRP A 87 -7.65 8.25 -7.61
C TRP A 87 -9.02 8.00 -7.03
N LEU A 88 -9.65 6.92 -7.47
CA LEU A 88 -10.96 6.51 -6.97
C LEU A 88 -10.77 5.53 -5.82
N ASP A 89 -10.19 4.38 -6.13
CA ASP A 89 -9.96 3.30 -5.16
C ASP A 89 -8.48 3.00 -4.95
N GLY A 90 -7.59 3.60 -5.76
CA GLY A 90 -6.18 3.25 -5.83
C GLY A 90 -5.34 3.63 -4.60
N THR A 91 -4.42 2.72 -4.28
CA THR A 91 -3.29 2.94 -3.37
C THR A 91 -2.04 2.63 -4.15
N THR A 92 -1.01 3.47 -4.08
CA THR A 92 0.24 3.15 -4.78
C THR A 92 1.01 2.10 -3.98
N GLN A 93 1.60 1.13 -4.67
CA GLN A 93 2.64 0.29 -4.07
C GLN A 93 3.81 1.17 -3.58
N VAL A 94 4.59 0.72 -2.60
CA VAL A 94 5.86 1.38 -2.28
C VAL A 94 6.78 1.27 -3.50
N HIS A 95 7.26 2.39 -4.03
CA HIS A 95 8.06 2.40 -5.25
C HIS A 95 9.09 3.52 -5.24
N GLN A 96 10.12 3.37 -6.07
CA GLN A 96 10.99 4.47 -6.50
C GLN A 96 10.58 4.96 -7.90
N HIS A 97 11.25 5.99 -8.40
CA HIS A 97 10.94 6.56 -9.71
C HIS A 97 12.11 6.43 -10.67
N SER A 98 11.82 6.03 -11.91
CA SER A 98 12.76 6.14 -13.02
C SER A 98 12.70 7.49 -13.72
N PHE A 99 12.22 8.53 -13.04
CA PHE A 99 12.07 9.90 -13.52
C PHE A 99 12.20 10.85 -12.32
N CYS A 100 12.26 12.16 -12.60
CA CYS A 100 12.27 13.19 -11.57
C CYS A 100 11.21 14.27 -11.86
N GLY A 101 10.84 15.05 -10.84
CA GLY A 101 9.77 16.03 -10.98
C GLY A 101 9.21 16.52 -9.66
N ALA A 102 7.94 16.89 -9.65
CA ALA A 102 7.21 17.27 -8.44
C ALA A 102 5.72 16.98 -8.59
N PHE A 103 5.01 16.85 -7.47
CA PHE A 103 3.57 16.75 -7.45
C PHE A 103 2.92 17.72 -6.46
N GLN A 104 1.67 18.10 -6.73
CA GLN A 104 0.85 18.95 -5.87
C GLN A 104 -0.55 18.34 -5.68
N VAL A 105 -1.04 18.31 -4.44
CA VAL A 105 -2.39 17.85 -4.14
C VAL A 105 -3.41 18.86 -4.66
N LEU A 106 -4.29 18.42 -5.56
CA LEU A 106 -5.33 19.25 -6.19
C LEU A 106 -6.70 19.06 -5.54
N LEU A 107 -7.04 17.83 -5.15
CA LEU A 107 -8.31 17.49 -4.52
C LEU A 107 -8.11 16.39 -3.48
N GLY A 108 -8.77 16.53 -2.33
CA GLY A 108 -8.72 15.55 -1.24
C GLY A 108 -7.43 15.61 -0.44
N SER A 109 -7.11 14.49 0.19
CA SER A 109 -5.96 14.30 1.07
C SER A 109 -5.35 12.92 0.91
N SER A 110 -4.08 12.80 1.27
CA SER A 110 -3.37 11.52 1.21
C SER A 110 -2.43 11.35 2.40
N LEU A 111 -2.26 10.11 2.84
CA LEU A 111 -1.17 9.75 3.74
C LEU A 111 0.05 9.42 2.88
N HIS A 112 1.12 10.20 3.05
CA HIS A 112 2.37 10.04 2.33
C HIS A 112 3.41 9.39 3.23
N SER A 113 3.94 8.25 2.79
CA SER A 113 4.96 7.51 3.51
C SER A 113 6.24 7.45 2.70
N GLY A 114 7.32 7.98 3.24
CA GLY A 114 8.67 7.89 2.67
C GLY A 114 9.47 6.79 3.34
N TYR A 115 10.30 6.08 2.57
CA TYR A 115 11.06 4.92 3.04
C TYR A 115 12.55 5.04 2.72
N ASN A 116 13.36 4.32 3.49
CA ASN A 116 14.73 3.97 3.10
C ASN A 116 14.77 2.49 2.74
N PHE A 117 15.67 2.12 1.83
CA PHE A 117 15.98 0.74 1.51
C PHE A 117 17.50 0.51 1.51
N GLU A 118 17.98 -0.15 2.55
CA GLU A 118 19.38 -0.54 2.69
C GLU A 118 19.58 -1.89 2.00
N ARG A 119 20.25 -1.86 0.83
CA ARG A 119 20.46 -3.09 0.05
C ARG A 119 21.43 -4.02 0.78
N ALA A 120 20.98 -5.25 0.99
CA ALA A 120 21.81 -6.35 1.45
C ALA A 120 22.46 -7.08 0.26
N GLU A 121 21.68 -7.45 -0.76
CA GLU A 121 22.18 -8.19 -1.92
C GLU A 121 21.52 -7.71 -3.22
N SER A 122 22.31 -7.63 -4.31
CA SER A 122 21.78 -7.54 -5.67
C SER A 122 21.73 -8.94 -6.25
N ILE A 123 20.52 -9.46 -6.48
CA ILE A 123 20.33 -10.80 -7.07
C ILE A 123 20.59 -10.72 -8.58
N ASN A 124 20.04 -9.70 -9.22
CA ASN A 124 20.31 -9.32 -10.60
C ASN A 124 19.92 -7.84 -10.81
N SER A 125 19.96 -7.33 -12.04
CA SER A 125 19.63 -5.94 -12.36
C SER A 125 18.17 -5.54 -12.09
N PHE A 126 17.27 -6.51 -11.87
CA PHE A 126 15.82 -6.35 -11.73
C PHE A 126 15.30 -6.84 -10.37
N THR A 127 16.17 -7.31 -9.47
CA THR A 127 15.78 -7.87 -8.18
C THR A 127 16.87 -7.66 -7.14
N GLU A 128 16.49 -7.09 -6.01
CA GLU A 128 17.39 -6.85 -4.88
C GLU A 128 16.71 -7.25 -3.56
N THR A 129 17.52 -7.67 -2.59
CA THR A 129 17.09 -7.85 -1.20
C THR A 129 17.76 -6.82 -0.31
N GLY A 130 17.13 -6.51 0.81
CA GLY A 130 17.61 -5.48 1.73
C GLY A 130 16.69 -5.30 2.92
N GLU A 131 16.91 -4.23 3.66
CA GLU A 131 16.06 -3.83 4.77
C GLU A 131 15.32 -2.55 4.41
N MET A 132 14.00 -2.57 4.59
CA MET A 132 13.16 -1.39 4.38
C MET A 132 12.66 -0.82 5.70
N SER A 133 12.86 0.48 5.88
CA SER A 133 12.41 1.21 7.07
C SER A 133 11.56 2.41 6.69
N LEU A 134 10.50 2.67 7.47
CA LEU A 134 9.74 3.91 7.36
C LEU A 134 10.62 5.09 7.79
N LYS A 135 10.76 6.10 6.93
CA LYS A 135 11.54 7.31 7.18
C LYS A 135 10.66 8.45 7.69
N VAL A 136 9.50 8.62 7.05
CA VAL A 136 8.55 9.69 7.36
C VAL A 136 7.15 9.25 6.99
N CYS A 137 6.15 9.67 7.76
CA CYS A 137 4.75 9.53 7.43
C CYS A 137 4.03 10.83 7.75
N GLU A 138 3.40 11.44 6.73
CA GLU A 138 2.80 12.77 6.81
C GLU A 138 1.45 12.81 6.11
N LEU A 139 0.54 13.64 6.63
CA LEU A 139 -0.77 13.91 6.00
C LEU A 139 -0.62 15.06 5.02
N LEU A 140 -0.85 14.79 3.73
CA LEU A 140 -0.87 15.81 2.68
C LEU A 140 -2.30 16.32 2.45
N LYS A 141 -2.41 17.62 2.30
CA LYS A 141 -3.65 18.36 2.05
C LYS A 141 -3.56 19.13 0.74
N VAL A 142 -4.71 19.57 0.23
CA VAL A 142 -4.79 20.43 -0.96
C VAL A 142 -3.80 21.59 -0.88
N GLY A 143 -3.02 21.77 -1.94
CA GLY A 143 -1.97 22.80 -2.02
C GLY A 143 -0.57 22.28 -1.68
N ASP A 144 -0.44 21.22 -0.88
CA ASP A 144 0.88 20.66 -0.52
C ASP A 144 1.64 20.18 -1.75
N VAL A 145 2.94 20.46 -1.78
CA VAL A 145 3.84 20.16 -2.90
C VAL A 145 5.02 19.32 -2.43
N LYS A 146 5.32 18.25 -3.18
CA LYS A 146 6.48 17.37 -2.93
C LYS A 146 7.34 17.23 -4.16
N GLU A 147 8.65 17.24 -3.95
CA GLU A 147 9.63 16.90 -4.96
C GLU A 147 9.66 15.38 -5.17
N ILE A 148 9.85 14.97 -6.42
CA ILE A 148 10.08 13.59 -6.83
C ILE A 148 11.54 13.50 -7.27
N ARG A 149 12.39 12.95 -6.40
CA ARG A 149 13.78 12.63 -6.76
C ARG A 149 13.83 11.24 -7.40
N ALA A 150 14.71 11.05 -8.37
CA ALA A 150 14.82 9.77 -9.07
C ALA A 150 15.55 8.71 -8.22
N GLY A 151 15.26 7.44 -8.51
CA GLY A 151 15.84 6.29 -7.82
C GLY A 151 15.55 6.26 -6.32
N ARG A 152 16.48 5.70 -5.55
CA ARG A 152 16.31 5.47 -4.09
C ARG A 152 16.26 6.74 -3.24
N GLN A 153 16.52 7.90 -3.84
CA GLN A 153 16.43 9.18 -3.12
C GLN A 153 14.98 9.49 -2.71
N TYR A 154 13.99 8.87 -3.39
CA TYR A 154 12.58 9.05 -3.12
C TYR A 154 11.80 7.75 -3.30
N ILE A 155 11.92 6.87 -2.31
CA ILE A 155 11.08 5.68 -2.18
C ILE A 155 9.86 6.08 -1.36
N HIS A 156 8.67 5.93 -1.93
CA HIS A 156 7.46 6.36 -1.24
C HIS A 156 6.22 5.53 -1.61
N SER A 157 5.17 5.73 -0.82
CA SER A 157 3.79 5.38 -1.17
C SER A 157 2.86 6.51 -0.78
N LEU A 158 1.79 6.66 -1.55
CA LEU A 158 0.64 7.51 -1.25
C LEU A 158 -0.59 6.63 -1.03
N PHE A 159 -1.33 6.98 0.02
CA PHE A 159 -2.63 6.39 0.30
C PHE A 159 -3.71 7.46 0.26
N HIS A 160 -4.61 7.37 -0.71
CA HIS A 160 -5.66 8.34 -0.95
C HIS A 160 -6.82 8.13 0.01
N LEU A 161 -7.14 9.18 0.77
CA LEU A 161 -8.15 9.12 1.84
C LEU A 161 -9.55 9.40 1.28
N ASP A 162 -9.63 10.37 0.39
CA ASP A 162 -10.84 10.82 -0.28
C ASP A 162 -11.05 10.08 -1.61
N GLN A 163 -12.32 9.99 -2.02
CA GLN A 163 -12.75 9.34 -3.27
C GLN A 163 -13.73 10.26 -4.01
N PRO A 164 -13.31 10.95 -5.09
CA PRO A 164 -11.96 10.95 -5.63
C PRO A 164 -10.98 11.79 -4.81
N SER A 165 -9.70 11.56 -5.04
CA SER A 165 -8.66 12.57 -4.85
C SER A 165 -7.93 12.82 -6.19
N ALA A 166 -7.24 13.96 -6.30
CA ALA A 166 -6.52 14.32 -7.52
C ALA A 166 -5.18 14.99 -7.19
N THR A 167 -4.17 14.70 -8.01
CA THR A 167 -2.81 15.24 -7.85
C THR A 167 -2.29 15.73 -9.20
N ILE A 168 -1.74 16.94 -9.24
CA ILE A 168 -0.99 17.45 -10.40
C ILE A 168 0.42 16.89 -10.33
N VAL A 169 0.92 16.31 -11.41
CA VAL A 169 2.27 15.75 -11.49
C VAL A 169 3.01 16.38 -12.66
N ILE A 170 4.16 16.97 -12.39
CA ILE A 170 5.12 17.44 -13.39
C ILE A 170 6.31 16.50 -13.36
N ARG A 171 6.60 15.81 -14.46
CA ARG A 171 7.70 14.85 -14.48
C ARG A 171 8.40 14.74 -15.82
N THR A 172 9.67 14.40 -15.77
CA THR A 172 10.44 13.98 -16.95
C THR A 172 9.93 12.64 -17.48
N GLU A 173 10.25 12.30 -18.73
CA GLU A 173 9.83 11.01 -19.29
C GLU A 173 10.52 9.82 -18.61
N LYS A 174 11.85 9.88 -18.54
CA LYS A 174 12.71 8.92 -17.87
C LYS A 174 13.99 9.63 -17.43
N SER A 175 14.62 9.07 -16.42
CA SER A 175 15.98 9.35 -15.96
C SER A 175 16.77 8.04 -16.11
N PRO A 176 17.49 7.86 -17.23
CA PRO A 176 18.18 6.60 -17.53
C PRO A 176 19.19 6.17 -16.47
N MET A 177 19.75 7.13 -15.72
CA MET A 177 20.72 6.89 -14.64
C MET A 177 20.09 6.22 -13.41
N HIS A 178 18.76 6.20 -13.31
CA HIS A 178 18.02 5.71 -12.16
C HIS A 178 17.05 4.58 -12.51
N LEU A 179 17.35 3.83 -13.57
CA LEU A 179 16.69 2.58 -13.89
C LEU A 179 17.28 1.40 -13.06
N PRO A 180 16.46 0.39 -12.73
CA PRO A 180 15.03 0.25 -13.02
C PRO A 180 14.13 1.01 -12.02
N GLN A 181 12.83 1.06 -12.29
CA GLN A 181 11.84 1.61 -11.35
C GLN A 181 11.38 0.52 -10.38
N PHE A 182 12.12 0.28 -9.30
CA PHE A 182 11.75 -0.75 -8.32
C PHE A 182 10.41 -0.47 -7.61
N SER A 183 9.60 -1.51 -7.54
CA SER A 183 8.55 -1.71 -6.53
C SER A 183 9.14 -2.43 -5.33
N TYR A 184 8.78 -2.00 -4.13
CA TYR A 184 9.24 -2.57 -2.88
C TYR A 184 8.12 -3.37 -2.22
N HIS A 185 8.45 -4.58 -1.82
CA HIS A 185 7.62 -5.49 -1.06
C HIS A 185 8.22 -5.62 0.34
N LYS A 186 7.55 -5.01 1.33
CA LYS A 186 8.02 -5.03 2.72
C LYS A 186 8.15 -6.48 3.21
N PRO A 187 9.13 -6.80 4.06
CA PRO A 187 10.14 -5.88 4.61
C PRO A 187 11.40 -5.75 3.76
N SER A 188 11.64 -6.61 2.78
CA SER A 188 13.02 -6.84 2.31
C SER A 188 13.25 -7.04 0.83
N LEU A 189 12.23 -6.90 -0.03
CA LEU A 189 12.34 -7.25 -1.44
C LEU A 189 12.08 -6.06 -2.35
N ALA A 190 12.96 -5.82 -3.33
CA ALA A 190 12.78 -4.86 -4.40
C ALA A 190 12.75 -5.57 -5.76
N LEU A 191 11.77 -5.25 -6.60
CA LEU A 191 11.55 -5.89 -7.90
C LEU A 191 11.20 -4.86 -8.95
N ASP A 192 11.77 -4.99 -10.15
CA ASP A 192 11.32 -4.21 -11.30
C ASP A 192 9.96 -4.75 -11.78
N PRO A 193 8.85 -4.01 -11.61
CA PRO A 193 7.54 -4.48 -12.01
C PRO A 193 7.37 -4.48 -13.54
N PHE A 194 8.29 -3.85 -14.28
CA PHE A 194 8.28 -3.77 -15.75
C PHE A 194 9.14 -4.84 -16.42
N PHE A 195 9.81 -5.70 -15.63
CA PHE A 195 10.58 -6.80 -16.19
C PHE A 195 9.65 -7.84 -16.82
N GLU A 196 9.82 -8.06 -18.12
CA GLU A 196 9.08 -9.08 -18.86
C GLU A 196 10.02 -10.14 -19.45
N HIS A 197 9.68 -11.41 -19.18
CA HIS A 197 10.37 -12.55 -19.80
C HIS A 197 9.33 -13.54 -20.33
N GLN A 198 9.33 -13.77 -21.64
CA GLN A 198 8.26 -14.50 -22.34
C GLN A 198 7.98 -15.88 -21.74
N THR A 199 9.04 -16.65 -21.46
CA THR A 199 8.89 -17.99 -20.85
C THR A 199 8.29 -17.91 -19.45
N THR A 200 8.70 -16.93 -18.65
CA THR A 200 8.16 -16.73 -17.30
C THR A 200 6.68 -16.35 -17.41
N THR A 201 6.33 -15.40 -18.26
CA THR A 201 4.94 -15.00 -18.52
C THR A 201 4.06 -16.20 -18.94
N LYS A 202 4.55 -17.06 -19.84
CA LYS A 202 3.81 -18.26 -20.26
C LYS A 202 3.67 -19.30 -19.15
N LYS A 203 4.69 -19.50 -18.32
CA LYS A 203 4.60 -20.37 -17.14
C LYS A 203 3.56 -19.83 -16.14
N LEU A 204 3.55 -18.53 -15.86
CA LEU A 204 2.55 -17.92 -14.97
C LEU A 204 1.13 -18.05 -15.52
N GLN A 205 0.93 -17.84 -16.83
CA GLN A 205 -0.35 -18.08 -17.50
C GLN A 205 -0.81 -19.54 -17.39
N ALA A 206 0.11 -20.50 -17.58
CA ALA A 206 -0.20 -21.93 -17.42
C ALA A 206 -0.55 -22.29 -15.98
N ILE A 207 0.18 -21.79 -14.99
CA ILE A 207 -0.13 -21.97 -13.55
C ILE A 207 -1.54 -21.44 -13.25
N ARG A 208 -1.89 -20.25 -13.75
CA ARG A 208 -3.24 -19.69 -13.60
C ARG A 208 -4.31 -20.63 -14.15
N ALA A 209 -4.08 -21.18 -15.35
CA ALA A 209 -5.02 -22.13 -15.96
C ALA A 209 -5.18 -23.41 -15.12
N LEU A 210 -4.07 -23.98 -14.59
CA LEU A 210 -4.10 -25.18 -13.75
C LEU A 210 -4.95 -25.01 -12.50
N TYR A 211 -4.79 -23.89 -11.78
CA TYR A 211 -5.59 -23.58 -10.59
C TYR A 211 -7.04 -23.25 -10.93
N HIS A 212 -7.28 -22.52 -12.03
CA HIS A 212 -8.64 -22.16 -12.43
C HIS A 212 -9.52 -23.38 -12.72
N VAL A 213 -8.95 -24.43 -13.31
CA VAL A 213 -9.66 -25.69 -13.60
C VAL A 213 -9.46 -26.78 -12.53
N ASN A 214 -8.95 -26.41 -11.34
CA ASN A 214 -8.74 -27.32 -10.20
C ASN A 214 -8.04 -28.65 -10.56
N ARG A 215 -6.94 -28.57 -11.34
CA ARG A 215 -6.21 -29.77 -11.76
C ARG A 215 -5.64 -30.54 -10.55
N PRO A 216 -5.88 -31.85 -10.42
CA PRO A 216 -5.39 -32.63 -9.27
C PRO A 216 -3.86 -32.63 -9.12
N ASP A 217 -3.13 -32.47 -10.21
CA ASP A 217 -1.67 -32.49 -10.24
C ASP A 217 -1.02 -31.09 -10.28
N ALA A 218 -1.81 -30.03 -10.09
CA ALA A 218 -1.32 -28.65 -10.14
C ALA A 218 -0.18 -28.39 -9.15
N ASP A 219 -0.34 -28.78 -7.89
CA ASP A 219 0.66 -28.53 -6.84
C ASP A 219 1.98 -29.27 -7.11
N ARG A 220 1.92 -30.50 -7.66
CA ARG A 220 3.11 -31.25 -8.08
C ARG A 220 3.85 -30.52 -9.20
N GLN A 221 3.13 -30.10 -10.25
CA GLN A 221 3.75 -29.39 -11.38
C GLN A 221 4.36 -28.05 -10.95
N VAL A 222 3.69 -27.30 -10.06
CA VAL A 222 4.23 -26.05 -9.51
C VAL A 222 5.47 -26.31 -8.67
N SER A 223 5.48 -27.37 -7.86
CA SER A 223 6.65 -27.75 -7.06
C SER A 223 7.87 -28.06 -7.95
N GLU A 224 7.69 -28.87 -8.99
CA GLU A 224 8.74 -29.19 -9.98
C GLU A 224 9.28 -27.94 -10.69
N LEU A 225 8.42 -26.95 -10.97
CA LEU A 225 8.84 -25.67 -11.55
C LEU A 225 9.64 -24.84 -10.55
N LEU A 226 9.21 -24.75 -9.29
CA LEU A 226 9.88 -23.99 -8.24
C LEU A 226 11.26 -24.57 -7.92
N GLU A 227 11.40 -25.90 -7.94
CA GLU A 227 12.67 -26.61 -7.74
C GLU A 227 13.74 -26.24 -8.77
N ASN A 228 13.36 -25.66 -9.92
CA ASN A 228 14.26 -25.36 -11.04
C ASN A 228 14.30 -23.87 -11.43
N ALA A 229 13.49 -23.01 -10.81
CA ALA A 229 13.36 -21.60 -11.15
C ALA A 229 14.48 -20.72 -10.55
N ASP A 230 14.89 -19.64 -11.22
CA ASP A 230 15.67 -18.59 -10.55
C ASP A 230 14.83 -17.87 -9.47
N PHE A 231 15.46 -17.07 -8.61
CA PHE A 231 14.79 -16.44 -7.47
C PHE A 231 13.62 -15.52 -7.89
N GLN A 232 13.82 -14.69 -8.92
CA GLN A 232 12.82 -13.74 -9.40
C GLN A 232 11.61 -14.50 -9.98
N THR A 233 11.86 -15.53 -10.78
CA THR A 233 10.82 -16.43 -11.30
C THR A 233 10.10 -17.17 -10.17
N SER A 234 10.82 -17.68 -9.16
CA SER A 234 10.23 -18.33 -7.99
C SER A 234 9.28 -17.38 -7.25
N PHE A 235 9.68 -16.13 -7.02
CA PHE A 235 8.81 -15.15 -6.38
C PHE A 235 7.55 -14.83 -7.20
N ALA A 236 7.68 -14.70 -8.52
CA ALA A 236 6.53 -14.45 -9.39
C ALA A 236 5.54 -15.65 -9.41
N MET A 237 6.07 -16.88 -9.38
CA MET A 237 5.26 -18.10 -9.26
C MET A 237 4.56 -18.17 -7.90
N LEU A 238 5.30 -17.98 -6.80
CA LEU A 238 4.73 -17.92 -5.45
C LEU A 238 3.64 -16.85 -5.37
N SER A 239 3.89 -15.65 -5.92
CA SER A 239 2.91 -14.56 -5.96
C SER A 239 1.62 -14.92 -6.68
N THR A 240 1.74 -15.67 -7.77
CA THR A 240 0.59 -16.14 -8.55
C THR A 240 -0.19 -17.20 -7.77
N VAL A 241 0.49 -18.22 -7.25
CA VAL A 241 -0.13 -19.31 -6.48
C VAL A 241 -0.80 -18.77 -5.21
N HIS A 242 -0.12 -17.88 -4.50
CA HIS A 242 -0.65 -17.22 -3.32
C HIS A 242 -1.96 -16.49 -3.60
N GLY A 243 -2.05 -15.78 -4.73
CA GLY A 243 -3.29 -15.13 -5.14
C GLY A 243 -4.48 -16.10 -5.23
N PHE A 244 -4.28 -17.30 -5.79
CA PHE A 244 -5.32 -18.32 -5.85
C PHE A 244 -5.63 -18.95 -4.48
N LEU A 245 -4.60 -19.28 -3.70
CA LEU A 245 -4.77 -19.93 -2.40
C LEU A 245 -5.44 -19.01 -1.39
N SER A 246 -5.12 -17.71 -1.40
CA SER A 246 -5.72 -16.72 -0.49
C SER A 246 -7.14 -16.31 -0.88
N GLN A 247 -7.56 -16.51 -2.15
CA GLN A 247 -8.91 -16.19 -2.64
C GLN A 247 -9.89 -17.38 -2.60
N GLY A 248 -9.42 -18.59 -2.31
CA GLY A 248 -10.24 -19.80 -2.35
C GLY A 248 -11.16 -19.96 -1.13
N GLU A 249 -12.41 -19.47 -1.23
CA GLU A 249 -13.46 -19.72 -0.22
C GLU A 249 -13.71 -21.22 0.01
N MET A 250 -13.58 -22.04 -1.04
CA MET A 250 -13.76 -23.50 -0.95
C MET A 250 -12.69 -24.18 -0.08
N GLY A 251 -11.45 -23.66 -0.04
CA GLY A 251 -10.36 -24.28 0.72
C GLY A 251 -10.55 -24.19 2.24
N ARG A 252 -11.27 -23.17 2.72
CA ARG A 252 -11.64 -23.02 4.14
C ARG A 252 -12.79 -23.95 4.55
N LEU A 253 -13.68 -24.31 3.61
CA LEU A 253 -14.88 -25.09 3.90
C LEU A 253 -14.60 -26.60 4.10
N PHE A 254 -13.52 -27.14 3.52
CA PHE A 254 -13.33 -28.59 3.39
C PHE A 254 -12.17 -29.21 4.19
N ASN A 255 -11.44 -28.43 5.01
CA ASN A 255 -10.48 -28.93 6.02
C ASN A 255 -9.47 -30.02 5.55
N LEU A 256 -9.16 -30.06 4.25
CA LEU A 256 -7.94 -30.67 3.72
C LEU A 256 -6.78 -29.77 4.18
N GLU A 257 -5.56 -30.29 4.38
CA GLU A 257 -4.37 -29.50 4.80
C GLU A 257 -4.42 -28.11 4.15
N GLY A 258 -4.78 -27.09 4.94
CA GLY A 258 -5.44 -25.89 4.41
C GLY A 258 -4.58 -25.08 3.44
N PRO A 259 -5.15 -24.07 2.75
CA PRO A 259 -4.40 -23.14 1.91
C PRO A 259 -3.07 -22.64 2.52
N PRO A 260 -2.98 -22.35 3.84
CA PRO A 260 -1.71 -21.98 4.48
C PRO A 260 -0.65 -23.08 4.48
N ALA A 261 -1.03 -24.34 4.74
CA ALA A 261 -0.10 -25.47 4.75
C ALA A 261 0.42 -25.77 3.34
N ARG A 262 -0.46 -25.72 2.34
CA ARG A 262 -0.11 -25.85 0.92
C ARG A 262 0.89 -24.78 0.48
N PHE A 263 0.60 -23.52 0.81
CA PHE A 263 1.50 -22.41 0.45
C PHE A 263 2.86 -22.51 1.17
N LYS A 264 2.86 -22.93 2.44
CA LYS A 264 4.09 -23.19 3.20
C LYS A 264 4.97 -24.23 2.50
N GLY A 265 4.40 -25.30 1.96
CA GLY A 265 5.17 -26.29 1.19
C GLY A 265 5.91 -25.69 -0.02
N PHE A 266 5.29 -24.75 -0.74
CA PHE A 266 5.96 -24.02 -1.83
C PHE A 266 7.06 -23.08 -1.33
N LEU A 267 6.82 -22.39 -0.20
CA LEU A 267 7.86 -21.58 0.45
C LEU A 267 9.06 -22.43 0.87
N ASP A 268 8.82 -23.62 1.42
CA ASP A 268 9.90 -24.54 1.85
C ASP A 268 10.73 -25.05 0.67
N ILE A 269 10.13 -25.25 -0.50
CA ILE A 269 10.87 -25.57 -1.74
C ILE A 269 11.78 -24.40 -2.13
N VAL A 270 11.24 -23.18 -2.16
CA VAL A 270 11.99 -21.97 -2.53
C VAL A 270 13.08 -21.66 -1.50
N ALA A 271 12.82 -21.84 -0.21
CA ALA A 271 13.79 -21.70 0.87
C ALA A 271 14.96 -22.67 0.73
N ARG A 272 14.67 -23.96 0.48
CA ARG A 272 15.72 -24.97 0.23
C ARG A 272 16.58 -24.64 -0.99
N ARG A 273 15.97 -24.10 -2.04
CA ARG A 273 16.65 -23.79 -3.30
C ARG A 273 17.52 -22.54 -3.21
N HIS A 274 17.01 -21.47 -2.60
CA HIS A 274 17.64 -20.15 -2.64
C HIS A 274 18.32 -19.75 -1.33
N GLY A 275 18.23 -20.59 -0.29
CA GLY A 275 18.90 -20.39 0.99
C GLY A 275 18.50 -19.09 1.67
N SER A 276 19.49 -18.32 2.13
CA SER A 276 19.28 -17.05 2.84
C SER A 276 18.49 -16.02 2.05
N LYS A 277 18.55 -16.03 0.70
CA LYS A 277 17.81 -15.10 -0.15
C LYS A 277 16.29 -15.22 0.03
N ALA A 278 15.82 -16.42 0.34
CA ALA A 278 14.41 -16.71 0.50
C ALA A 278 13.94 -16.67 1.98
N ALA A 279 14.85 -16.41 2.92
CA ALA A 279 14.56 -16.45 4.36
C ALA A 279 13.42 -15.49 4.74
N ASP A 280 13.36 -14.32 4.10
CA ASP A 280 12.37 -13.29 4.43
C ASP A 280 11.07 -13.38 3.60
N LEU A 281 11.00 -14.26 2.60
CA LEU A 281 9.79 -14.39 1.77
C LEU A 281 8.52 -14.67 2.58
N PRO A 282 8.53 -15.50 3.64
CA PRO A 282 7.36 -15.65 4.51
C PRO A 282 6.88 -14.32 5.11
N ALA A 283 7.81 -13.46 5.54
CA ALA A 283 7.47 -12.14 6.07
C ALA A 283 6.93 -11.20 4.98
N VAL A 284 7.46 -11.29 3.76
CA VAL A 284 6.96 -10.55 2.59
C VAL A 284 5.51 -10.92 2.26
N PHE A 285 5.20 -12.22 2.21
CA PHE A 285 3.85 -12.68 1.92
C PHE A 285 2.88 -12.37 3.06
N ALA A 286 3.30 -12.53 4.31
CA ALA A 286 2.47 -12.15 5.47
C ALA A 286 2.16 -10.64 5.49
N HIS A 287 3.12 -9.79 5.09
CA HIS A 287 2.86 -8.36 4.93
C HIS A 287 1.83 -8.10 3.82
N ARG A 288 2.00 -8.76 2.66
CA ARG A 288 1.09 -8.62 1.53
C ARG A 288 -0.34 -9.07 1.87
N ASP A 289 -0.50 -10.15 2.64
CA ASP A 289 -1.81 -10.59 3.12
C ASP A 289 -2.47 -9.54 4.01
N ARG A 290 -1.71 -8.94 4.93
CA ARG A 290 -2.21 -7.84 5.75
C ARG A 290 -2.65 -6.66 4.88
N GLU A 291 -1.85 -6.26 3.91
CA GLU A 291 -2.20 -5.16 3.00
C GLU A 291 -3.49 -5.44 2.23
N ASN A 292 -3.59 -6.64 1.65
CA ASN A 292 -4.78 -7.07 0.92
C ASN A 292 -6.02 -7.13 1.83
N GLU A 293 -5.87 -7.53 3.09
CA GLU A 293 -6.96 -7.55 4.06
C GLU A 293 -7.51 -6.16 4.34
N ILE A 294 -6.62 -5.20 4.58
CA ILE A 294 -6.98 -3.80 4.87
C ILE A 294 -7.57 -3.12 3.63
N VAL A 295 -6.96 -3.30 2.46
CA VAL A 295 -7.49 -2.77 1.18
C VAL A 295 -8.87 -3.33 0.89
N ARG A 296 -9.09 -4.64 1.09
CA ARG A 296 -10.41 -5.26 0.92
C ARG A 296 -11.45 -4.66 1.86
N ARG A 297 -11.09 -4.42 3.13
CA ARG A 297 -11.99 -3.81 4.13
C ARG A 297 -12.36 -2.38 3.78
N ARG A 298 -11.42 -1.60 3.27
CA ARG A 298 -11.69 -0.25 2.78
C ARG A 298 -12.75 -0.24 1.68
N GLY A 299 -12.84 -1.29 0.87
CA GLY A 299 -13.90 -1.45 -0.12
C GLY A 299 -15.32 -1.48 0.48
N TYR A 300 -15.46 -1.76 1.78
CA TYR A 300 -16.75 -1.78 2.48
C TYR A 300 -17.04 -0.50 3.27
N VAL A 301 -16.10 0.44 3.34
CA VAL A 301 -16.15 1.59 4.25
C VAL A 301 -16.09 2.88 3.45
N THR A 302 -17.13 3.69 3.60
CA THR A 302 -17.25 5.01 2.96
C THR A 302 -16.92 6.17 3.90
N ASP A 303 -17.01 5.96 5.21
CA ASP A 303 -16.72 6.99 6.20
C ASP A 303 -15.26 7.48 6.08
N PRO A 304 -15.02 8.80 5.93
CA PRO A 304 -13.67 9.33 5.73
C PRO A 304 -12.71 9.10 6.89
N GLU A 305 -13.20 9.06 8.14
CA GLU A 305 -12.35 8.85 9.31
C GLU A 305 -11.94 7.39 9.44
N HIS A 306 -12.87 6.46 9.20
CA HIS A 306 -12.54 5.04 9.16
C HIS A 306 -11.57 4.71 8.04
N ARG A 307 -11.73 5.33 6.86
CA ARG A 307 -10.76 5.20 5.76
C ARG A 307 -9.39 5.75 6.14
N PHE A 308 -9.34 6.83 6.89
CA PHE A 308 -8.09 7.36 7.46
C PHE A 308 -7.46 6.40 8.48
N PHE A 309 -8.25 5.78 9.35
CA PHE A 309 -7.74 4.77 10.26
C PHE A 309 -7.13 3.56 9.53
N LEU A 310 -7.86 2.99 8.56
CA LEU A 310 -7.36 1.90 7.72
C LEU A 310 -6.10 2.30 6.93
N ALA A 311 -6.02 3.55 6.47
CA ALA A 311 -4.82 4.10 5.82
C ALA A 311 -3.59 4.02 6.72
N MET A 312 -3.74 4.44 7.99
CA MET A 312 -2.66 4.41 8.96
C MET A 312 -2.21 2.98 9.23
N LEU A 313 -3.16 2.06 9.45
CA LEU A 313 -2.84 0.64 9.70
C LEU A 313 -2.16 -0.06 8.52
N LEU A 314 -2.38 0.43 7.30
CA LEU A 314 -1.72 -0.08 6.10
C LEU A 314 -0.25 0.37 6.00
N ASN A 315 0.01 1.65 6.32
CA ASN A 315 1.27 2.30 5.99
C ASN A 315 2.26 2.36 7.16
N VAL A 316 1.73 2.42 8.38
CA VAL A 316 2.49 2.60 9.61
C VAL A 316 2.55 1.27 10.36
N ASP A 317 3.72 0.97 10.92
CA ASP A 317 4.01 -0.31 11.55
C ASP A 317 4.23 -0.20 13.08
N ASP A 318 3.98 0.99 13.65
CA ASP A 318 4.15 1.30 15.06
C ASP A 318 2.98 2.14 15.64
N ARG A 319 2.69 1.90 16.92
CA ARG A 319 1.61 2.53 17.66
C ARG A 319 1.77 4.04 17.80
N ASP A 320 2.98 4.49 18.13
CA ASP A 320 3.22 5.88 18.52
C ASP A 320 3.01 6.82 17.33
N THR A 321 3.42 6.40 16.13
CA THR A 321 3.15 7.13 14.89
C THR A 321 1.66 7.19 14.58
N ILE A 322 0.90 6.10 14.80
CA ILE A 322 -0.56 6.08 14.60
C ILE A 322 -1.25 7.07 15.57
N LEU A 323 -0.87 7.05 16.85
CA LEU A 323 -1.41 7.99 17.84
C LEU A 323 -1.07 9.44 17.50
N ARG A 324 0.17 9.72 17.09
CA ARG A 324 0.61 11.05 16.66
C ARG A 324 -0.21 11.56 15.47
N LEU A 325 -0.33 10.77 14.40
CA LEU A 325 -1.09 11.14 13.19
C LEU A 325 -2.58 11.35 13.50
N THR A 326 -3.13 10.55 14.42
CA THR A 326 -4.50 10.73 14.92
C THR A 326 -4.66 12.07 15.63
N GLY A 327 -3.75 12.41 16.53
CA GLY A 327 -3.77 13.71 17.24
C GLY A 327 -3.55 14.91 16.32
N GLU A 328 -2.71 14.79 15.29
CA GLU A 328 -2.49 15.83 14.28
C GLU A 328 -3.75 16.10 13.45
N ARG A 329 -4.51 15.06 13.11
CA ARG A 329 -5.75 15.19 12.33
C ARG A 329 -6.93 15.65 13.18
N PHE A 330 -6.99 15.24 14.45
CA PHE A 330 -8.08 15.58 15.38
C PHE A 330 -7.55 16.28 16.64
N PRO A 331 -7.10 17.55 16.53
CA PRO A 331 -6.58 18.29 17.67
C PRO A 331 -7.63 18.43 18.78
N GLY A 332 -7.21 18.24 20.03
CA GLY A 332 -8.07 18.38 21.21
C GLY A 332 -8.84 17.11 21.60
N THR A 333 -8.73 16.03 20.82
CA THR A 333 -9.27 14.72 21.17
C THR A 333 -8.16 13.80 21.65
N ASP A 334 -8.44 12.93 22.63
CA ASP A 334 -7.52 11.87 23.01
C ASP A 334 -7.37 10.85 21.87
N PRO A 335 -6.17 10.64 21.29
CA PRO A 335 -5.98 9.74 20.16
C PRO A 335 -6.38 8.30 20.44
N THR A 336 -6.16 7.81 21.66
CA THR A 336 -6.53 6.45 22.04
C THR A 336 -8.05 6.27 22.02
N SER A 337 -8.79 7.20 22.65
CA SER A 337 -10.25 7.18 22.64
C SER A 337 -10.80 7.23 21.21
N LYS A 338 -10.22 8.08 20.35
CA LYS A 338 -10.65 8.19 18.94
C LYS A 338 -10.43 6.89 18.14
N ILE A 339 -9.32 6.21 18.37
CA ILE A 339 -9.05 4.90 17.76
C ILE A 339 -10.06 3.84 18.26
N LEU A 340 -10.38 3.85 19.55
CA LEU A 340 -11.35 2.92 20.11
C LEU A 340 -12.75 3.14 19.53
N ASP A 341 -13.16 4.39 19.33
CA ASP A 341 -14.43 4.72 18.68
C ASP A 341 -14.48 4.13 17.25
N TRP A 342 -13.42 4.33 16.45
CA TRP A 342 -13.35 3.76 15.10
C TRP A 342 -13.35 2.23 15.09
N ILE A 343 -12.66 1.60 16.03
CA ILE A 343 -12.65 0.15 16.16
C ILE A 343 -14.05 -0.34 16.49
N TYR A 344 -14.74 0.29 17.44
CA TYR A 344 -16.10 -0.03 17.78
C TYR A 344 -17.05 0.12 16.58
N ASP A 345 -17.00 1.25 15.88
CA ASP A 345 -17.87 1.52 14.73
C ASP A 345 -17.63 0.53 13.58
N LEU A 346 -16.37 0.20 13.30
CA LEU A 346 -16.02 -0.83 12.31
C LEU A 346 -16.48 -2.24 12.75
N ALA A 347 -16.50 -2.53 14.04
CA ALA A 347 -17.01 -3.79 14.58
C ALA A 347 -18.54 -3.91 14.44
N GLN A 348 -19.26 -2.79 14.53
CA GLN A 348 -20.72 -2.74 14.39
C GLN A 348 -21.18 -2.64 12.92
N THR A 349 -20.28 -2.23 12.02
CA THR A 349 -20.59 -2.10 10.59
C THR A 349 -20.73 -3.48 9.94
N ARG A 350 -21.97 -3.87 9.62
CA ARG A 350 -22.26 -5.11 8.88
C ARG A 350 -21.90 -4.96 7.41
N VAL A 351 -21.24 -5.98 6.86
CA VAL A 351 -20.90 -6.01 5.43
C VAL A 351 -21.85 -6.94 4.70
N VAL A 352 -22.61 -6.40 3.75
CA VAL A 352 -23.57 -7.18 2.95
C VAL A 352 -22.84 -7.89 1.81
N GLY A 353 -23.13 -9.18 1.60
CA GLY A 353 -22.63 -9.93 0.44
C GLY A 353 -21.23 -10.53 0.60
N VAL A 354 -20.68 -10.56 1.82
CA VAL A 354 -19.41 -11.23 2.13
C VAL A 354 -19.50 -12.02 3.43
N ASN A 355 -18.66 -13.05 3.55
CA ASN A 355 -18.53 -13.90 4.74
C ASN A 355 -17.73 -13.22 5.88
N SER A 356 -17.77 -11.89 5.99
CA SER A 356 -17.13 -11.15 7.07
C SER A 356 -18.20 -10.74 8.09
N PRO A 357 -17.99 -10.98 9.40
CA PRO A 357 -18.97 -10.63 10.44
C PRO A 357 -19.24 -9.12 10.52
N ASN A 358 -18.20 -8.33 10.24
CA ASN A 358 -18.19 -6.88 10.32
C ASN A 358 -17.04 -6.30 9.47
N ALA A 359 -16.90 -4.97 9.44
CA ALA A 359 -15.87 -4.28 8.68
C ALA A 359 -14.45 -4.46 9.28
N LEU A 360 -14.31 -4.81 10.57
CA LEU A 360 -13.04 -5.28 11.14
C LEU A 360 -12.66 -6.70 10.70
N GLY A 361 -13.66 -7.50 10.31
CA GLY A 361 -13.58 -8.93 10.03
C GLY A 361 -13.02 -9.75 11.19
N ILE A 362 -13.48 -9.44 12.40
CA ILE A 362 -13.24 -10.23 13.61
C ILE A 362 -14.59 -10.71 14.13
N ASP A 363 -14.74 -12.04 14.22
CA ASP A 363 -15.97 -12.67 14.72
C ASP A 363 -16.15 -12.42 16.23
N ASP A 364 -17.42 -12.24 16.62
CA ASP A 364 -17.83 -12.03 18.02
C ASP A 364 -16.97 -10.95 18.73
N PHE A 365 -16.72 -9.83 18.04
CA PHE A 365 -16.01 -8.69 18.59
C PHE A 365 -16.97 -7.84 19.43
N GLY A 366 -16.77 -7.82 20.74
CA GLY A 366 -17.63 -7.11 21.69
C GLY A 366 -16.85 -6.30 22.73
N ASP A 367 -17.55 -5.86 23.79
CA ASP A 367 -17.02 -4.94 24.79
C ASP A 367 -15.72 -5.44 25.45
N ILE A 368 -15.64 -6.74 25.76
CA ILE A 368 -14.42 -7.32 26.37
C ILE A 368 -13.22 -7.22 25.40
N ASP A 369 -13.43 -7.45 24.09
CA ASP A 369 -12.35 -7.32 23.11
C ASP A 369 -11.92 -5.85 22.96
N LEU A 370 -12.88 -4.92 23.00
CA LEU A 370 -12.60 -3.49 22.95
C LEU A 370 -11.79 -3.03 24.18
N SER A 371 -12.17 -3.47 25.38
CA SER A 371 -11.40 -3.18 26.60
C SER A 371 -10.01 -3.82 26.56
N ILE A 372 -9.85 -5.03 26.00
CA ILE A 372 -8.52 -5.62 25.76
C ILE A 372 -7.69 -4.69 24.87
N VAL A 373 -8.26 -4.24 23.74
CA VAL A 373 -7.59 -3.31 22.82
C VAL A 373 -7.22 -2.00 23.51
N GLU A 374 -8.09 -1.43 24.33
CA GLU A 374 -7.82 -0.21 25.11
C GLU A 374 -6.60 -0.38 26.03
N ASN A 375 -6.55 -1.48 26.79
CA ASN A 375 -5.45 -1.76 27.70
C ASN A 375 -4.11 -1.90 26.95
N LEU A 376 -4.10 -2.65 25.85
CA LEU A 376 -2.92 -2.86 25.02
C LEU A 376 -2.46 -1.54 24.34
N LEU A 377 -3.41 -0.73 23.84
CA LEU A 377 -3.13 0.59 23.29
C LEU A 377 -2.50 1.52 24.32
N ARG A 378 -2.91 1.41 25.60
CA ARG A 378 -2.32 2.17 26.71
C ARG A 378 -0.99 1.63 27.21
N GLY A 379 -0.45 0.60 26.56
CA GLY A 379 0.88 0.08 26.89
C GLY A 379 0.91 -0.99 27.98
N ARG A 380 -0.25 -1.44 28.48
CA ARG A 380 -0.31 -2.51 29.48
C ARG A 380 0.13 -3.84 28.87
N SER A 381 0.76 -4.67 29.69
CA SER A 381 1.08 -6.06 29.38
C SER A 381 -0.18 -6.93 29.32
N ASP A 382 -0.05 -8.13 28.77
CA ASP A 382 -1.14 -9.13 28.76
C ASP A 382 -1.61 -9.45 30.18
N GLN A 383 -0.70 -9.53 31.15
CA GLN A 383 -1.06 -9.79 32.55
C GLN A 383 -1.84 -8.63 33.17
N GLU A 384 -1.35 -7.40 33.04
CA GLU A 384 -2.05 -6.20 33.54
C GLU A 384 -3.42 -6.03 32.86
N THR A 385 -3.51 -6.39 31.58
CA THR A 385 -4.78 -6.39 30.84
C THR A 385 -5.76 -7.39 31.43
N ARG A 386 -5.32 -8.63 31.73
CA ARG A 386 -6.18 -9.64 32.38
C ARG A 386 -6.69 -9.17 33.73
N GLU A 387 -5.81 -8.64 34.56
CA GLU A 387 -6.14 -8.12 35.90
C GLU A 387 -7.16 -6.98 35.81
N ALA A 388 -6.98 -6.06 34.86
CA ALA A 388 -7.91 -4.97 34.62
C ALA A 388 -9.30 -5.46 34.18
N ILE A 389 -9.37 -6.40 33.24
CA ILE A 389 -10.63 -6.96 32.73
C ILE A 389 -11.38 -7.73 33.83
N ILE A 390 -10.65 -8.51 34.65
CA ILE A 390 -11.25 -9.21 35.81
C ILE A 390 -11.81 -8.22 36.81
N SER A 391 -11.11 -7.10 37.06
CA SER A 391 -11.58 -6.05 37.96
C SER A 391 -12.82 -5.33 37.43
N GLU A 392 -12.93 -5.11 36.12
CA GLU A 392 -14.01 -4.34 35.50
C GLU A 392 -15.29 -5.19 35.32
N TYR A 393 -15.15 -6.42 34.84
CA TYR A 393 -16.28 -7.28 34.47
C TYR A 393 -16.61 -8.36 35.51
N GLY A 394 -15.74 -8.56 36.50
CA GLY A 394 -15.86 -9.60 37.53
C GLY A 394 -15.34 -10.97 37.06
N ALA A 395 -14.75 -11.71 38.00
CA ALA A 395 -14.04 -12.98 37.71
C ALA A 395 -14.91 -14.04 37.00
N GLU A 396 -16.20 -14.14 37.32
CA GLU A 396 -17.10 -15.13 36.70
C GLU A 396 -17.39 -14.81 35.22
N LYS A 397 -17.64 -13.53 34.90
CA LYS A 397 -17.90 -13.09 33.52
C LYS A 397 -16.63 -13.15 32.69
N SER A 398 -15.47 -12.82 33.27
CA SER A 398 -14.16 -12.95 32.64
C SER A 398 -13.77 -14.41 32.38
N ALA A 399 -13.99 -15.32 33.33
CA ALA A 399 -13.71 -16.74 33.16
C ALA A 399 -14.61 -17.39 32.09
N ALA A 400 -15.87 -16.96 32.01
CA ALA A 400 -16.81 -17.41 30.99
C ALA A 400 -16.49 -16.87 29.57
N ALA A 401 -15.68 -15.81 29.47
CA ALA A 401 -15.41 -15.11 28.21
C ALA A 401 -14.17 -15.62 27.44
N ASP A 402 -13.46 -16.63 27.96
CA ASP A 402 -12.19 -17.13 27.38
C ASP A 402 -11.20 -15.99 27.08
N LEU A 403 -10.70 -15.32 28.13
CA LEU A 403 -9.80 -14.18 27.98
C LEU A 403 -8.51 -14.52 27.22
N GLU A 404 -7.99 -15.74 27.37
CA GLU A 404 -6.79 -16.16 26.65
C GLU A 404 -7.06 -16.27 25.15
N GLY A 405 -8.20 -16.87 24.78
CA GLY A 405 -8.64 -16.93 23.40
C GLY A 405 -8.88 -15.55 22.80
N ARG A 406 -9.48 -14.62 23.55
CA ARG A 406 -9.72 -13.24 23.11
C ARG A 406 -8.44 -12.43 22.96
N LEU A 407 -7.50 -12.52 23.90
CA LEU A 407 -6.16 -11.90 23.78
C LEU A 407 -5.43 -12.44 22.54
N THR A 408 -5.43 -13.76 22.37
CA THR A 408 -4.85 -14.42 21.20
C THR A 408 -5.51 -13.94 19.91
N LYS A 409 -6.83 -13.79 19.89
CA LYS A 409 -7.62 -13.26 18.75
C LYS A 409 -7.20 -11.83 18.40
N VAL A 410 -7.05 -10.95 19.40
CA VAL A 410 -6.64 -9.55 19.21
C VAL A 410 -5.20 -9.47 18.69
N HIS A 411 -4.26 -10.20 19.29
CA HIS A 411 -2.85 -10.22 18.88
C HIS A 411 -2.65 -10.79 17.47
N ASN A 412 -3.37 -11.85 17.12
CA ASN A 412 -3.27 -12.49 15.82
C ASN A 412 -4.04 -11.75 14.72
N SER A 413 -4.82 -10.73 15.08
CA SER A 413 -5.60 -9.96 14.10
C SER A 413 -4.67 -9.13 13.20
N PRO A 414 -4.66 -9.37 11.88
CA PRO A 414 -3.76 -8.65 10.97
C PRO A 414 -3.97 -7.13 11.01
N ILE A 415 -5.20 -6.68 11.27
CA ILE A 415 -5.58 -5.26 11.30
C ILE A 415 -5.00 -4.54 12.53
N PHE A 416 -4.80 -5.23 13.65
CA PHE A 416 -4.29 -4.61 14.88
C PHE A 416 -2.77 -4.76 15.06
N LYS A 417 -2.12 -5.57 14.24
CA LYS A 417 -0.66 -5.77 14.29
C LYS A 417 0.15 -4.46 14.37
N PRO A 418 -0.17 -3.37 13.61
CA PRO A 418 0.51 -2.08 13.76
C PRO A 418 0.44 -1.46 15.17
N LEU A 419 -0.66 -1.71 15.89
CA LEU A 419 -0.97 -1.07 17.16
C LEU A 419 -0.22 -1.70 18.34
N PHE A 420 0.23 -2.95 18.19
CA PHE A 420 0.81 -3.73 19.30
C PHE A 420 2.24 -4.23 19.02
N ARG A 421 2.82 -3.89 17.86
CA ARG A 421 4.17 -4.30 17.50
C ARG A 421 5.18 -3.73 18.51
N GLY A 422 5.88 -4.61 19.23
CA GLY A 422 6.90 -4.24 20.22
C GLY A 422 6.57 -4.58 21.68
N GLN A 423 5.36 -5.04 21.98
CA GLN A 423 5.06 -5.71 23.24
C GLN A 423 5.42 -7.19 23.08
N SER A 424 6.57 -7.60 23.61
CA SER A 424 6.89 -9.02 23.74
C SER A 424 5.80 -9.69 24.58
N THR A 425 5.19 -10.74 24.03
CA THR A 425 4.38 -11.72 24.78
C THR A 425 5.14 -12.27 25.96
#